data_AF-A0A956ABT0-F1
#
_entry.id   AF-A0A956ABT0-F1
#
_cell.length_a   1.000
_cell.length_b   1.000
_cell.length_c   1.000
_cell.angle_alpha   90.00
_cell.angle_beta   90.00
_cell.angle_gamma   90.00
#
_symmetry.space_group_name_H-M   'P 1'
#
loop_
_entity.id
_entity.type
_entity.pdbx_description
1 polymer ?
#
loop_
_entity_poly.entity_id
_entity_poly.type
_entity_poly.pdbx_seq_one_letter_code
_entity_poly.pdbx_strand_id
1 'polypeptide(L)'
;MNRQMLGVLVIGLALATSHIACKKPGCKDMLTKYIECEGSGDKSKLEKRKEKFLKRCEDDRKDKDVGKITEQMFDCTKKKQCGEFKDCVKGIRKANMDVFKKKWEREELARMAENINKDIDKIKGFATAKDFKKALSRCSWGFTAKRALEKGDDNAKAAAKKYYAFCLTSAPMWLGELAKTGKNEYISICYKDGKSQKELFKNAAATDVQKKALMGACMEMKIGAQMVDAKKNLAKYKDYLPYTCKVKDIDELLAVGTPSAKKMAMDFATFCFVDLGYKIMEKKSKDSYKFCSSMTIKPTLEALKKYNLAKPEHKAVIDIWTAACAGK
;
A
#
# COMPACT_ATOMS: atom_id res chain seq x y z
N MET A 1 -5.51 -20.85 -108.19
CA MET A 1 -5.48 -19.49 -107.60
C MET A 1 -5.56 -19.66 -106.08
N ASN A 2 -4.43 -19.75 -105.38
CA ASN A 2 -3.63 -18.68 -104.77
C ASN A 2 -4.31 -17.98 -103.58
N ARG A 3 -3.66 -18.13 -102.42
CA ARG A 3 -3.49 -17.17 -101.30
C ARG A 3 -4.71 -16.88 -100.39
N GLN A 4 -4.64 -17.30 -99.11
CA GLN A 4 -4.13 -16.52 -97.95
C GLN A 4 -5.20 -15.53 -97.44
N MET A 5 -5.43 -15.25 -96.15
CA MET A 5 -4.66 -15.41 -94.92
C MET A 5 -5.61 -15.07 -93.74
N LEU A 6 -5.38 -15.68 -92.57
CA LEU A 6 -5.49 -15.16 -91.19
C LEU A 6 -6.81 -14.46 -90.71
N GLY A 7 -7.31 -14.71 -89.50
CA GLY A 7 -6.57 -15.13 -88.33
C GLY A 7 -7.40 -15.43 -87.08
N VAL A 8 -6.62 -15.82 -86.09
CA VAL A 8 -6.88 -16.45 -84.80
C VAL A 8 -7.46 -15.48 -83.76
N LEU A 9 -8.45 -15.93 -82.97
CA LEU A 9 -8.63 -15.62 -81.53
C LEU A 9 -9.72 -16.56 -80.97
N VAL A 10 -9.40 -17.71 -80.38
CA VAL A 10 -8.88 -17.97 -79.02
C VAL A 10 -9.89 -17.74 -77.89
N ILE A 11 -10.47 -18.88 -77.46
CA ILE A 11 -10.54 -19.41 -76.09
C ILE A 11 -11.40 -18.67 -75.04
N GLY A 12 -12.42 -19.39 -74.58
CA GLY A 12 -12.52 -19.81 -73.18
C GLY A 12 -13.11 -18.78 -72.21
N LEU A 13 -14.44 -18.81 -72.07
CA LEU A 13 -15.09 -18.38 -70.84
C LEU A 13 -14.69 -19.34 -69.71
N ALA A 14 -13.56 -19.01 -69.08
CA ALA A 14 -13.14 -19.60 -67.83
C ALA A 14 -14.07 -19.13 -66.70
N LEU A 15 -14.45 -20.10 -65.87
CA LEU A 15 -14.97 -19.98 -64.52
C LEU A 15 -14.42 -18.76 -63.79
N ALA A 16 -15.19 -17.66 -63.77
CA ALA A 16 -15.05 -16.62 -62.76
C ALA A 16 -15.68 -17.13 -61.46
N THR A 17 -15.04 -18.13 -60.82
CA THR A 17 -15.24 -18.35 -59.38
C THR A 17 -14.80 -17.08 -58.69
N SER A 18 -15.78 -16.33 -58.20
CA SER A 18 -15.61 -15.17 -57.35
C SER A 18 -14.65 -15.51 -56.20
N HIS A 19 -13.40 -15.08 -56.33
CA HIS A 19 -12.51 -14.89 -55.19
C HIS A 19 -13.14 -13.80 -54.31
N ILE A 20 -14.10 -14.20 -53.47
CA ILE A 20 -14.36 -13.49 -52.22
C ILE A 20 -13.01 -13.54 -51.51
N ALA A 21 -12.27 -12.45 -51.55
CA ALA A 21 -11.09 -12.27 -50.74
C ALA A 21 -11.53 -12.49 -49.29
N CYS A 22 -11.34 -13.70 -48.79
CA CYS A 22 -11.65 -14.08 -47.41
C CYS A 22 -10.79 -13.19 -46.52
N LYS A 23 -11.34 -12.06 -46.13
CA LYS A 23 -10.71 -11.11 -45.22
C LYS A 23 -10.37 -11.89 -43.96
N LYS A 24 -9.09 -11.94 -43.60
CA LYS A 24 -8.68 -12.62 -42.36
C LYS A 24 -9.45 -12.02 -41.20
N PRO A 25 -10.05 -12.84 -40.31
CA PRO A 25 -10.76 -12.33 -39.16
C PRO A 25 -9.82 -11.48 -38.30
N GLY A 26 -10.35 -10.42 -37.71
CA GLY A 26 -9.60 -9.52 -36.84
C GLY A 26 -10.28 -9.28 -35.50
N CYS A 27 -9.83 -8.25 -34.79
CA CYS A 27 -10.32 -7.92 -33.45
C CYS A 27 -11.82 -7.64 -33.41
N LYS A 28 -12.40 -7.05 -34.47
CA LYS A 28 -13.85 -6.84 -34.58
C LYS A 28 -14.62 -8.15 -34.71
N ASP A 29 -14.17 -9.04 -35.59
CA ASP A 29 -14.81 -10.34 -35.80
C ASP A 29 -14.77 -11.20 -34.53
N MET A 30 -13.63 -11.16 -33.81
CA MET A 30 -13.50 -11.82 -32.53
C MET A 30 -14.45 -11.25 -31.48
N LEU A 31 -14.57 -9.93 -31.38
CA LEU A 31 -15.50 -9.28 -30.45
C LEU A 31 -16.95 -9.65 -30.76
N THR A 32 -17.35 -9.58 -32.03
CA THR A 32 -18.68 -9.99 -32.49
C THR A 32 -18.96 -11.44 -32.08
N LYS A 33 -18.00 -12.34 -32.31
CA LYS A 33 -18.16 -13.75 -31.93
C LYS A 33 -18.31 -13.97 -30.42
N TYR A 34 -17.56 -13.22 -29.61
CA TYR A 34 -17.76 -13.23 -28.15
C TYR A 34 -19.16 -12.74 -27.76
N ILE A 35 -19.61 -11.62 -28.34
CA ILE A 35 -20.93 -11.03 -28.08
C ILE A 35 -22.07 -11.99 -28.47
N GLU A 36 -21.93 -12.71 -29.58
CA GLU A 36 -22.87 -13.75 -30.02
C GLU A 36 -22.93 -14.94 -29.06
N CYS A 37 -21.79 -15.27 -28.44
CA CYS A 37 -21.64 -16.46 -27.59
C CYS A 37 -21.81 -16.21 -26.09
N GLU A 38 -22.18 -14.99 -25.67
CA GLU A 38 -22.49 -14.64 -24.28
C GLU A 38 -24.00 -14.56 -24.03
N GLY A 39 -24.43 -14.92 -22.81
CA GLY A 39 -25.82 -14.75 -22.38
C GLY A 39 -26.22 -13.26 -22.27
N SER A 40 -27.53 -12.99 -22.24
CA SER A 40 -28.09 -11.62 -22.26
C SER A 40 -27.49 -10.67 -21.20
N GLY A 41 -27.17 -11.17 -20.00
CA GLY A 41 -26.53 -10.39 -18.93
C GLY A 41 -25.05 -10.06 -19.16
N ASP A 42 -24.28 -10.95 -19.78
CA ASP A 42 -22.85 -10.74 -20.04
C ASP A 42 -22.58 -9.98 -21.34
N LYS A 43 -23.51 -10.06 -22.30
CA LYS A 43 -23.52 -9.24 -23.52
C LYS A 43 -23.49 -7.74 -23.21
N SER A 44 -24.30 -7.29 -22.25
CA SER A 44 -24.32 -5.88 -21.80
C SER A 44 -22.98 -5.41 -21.23
N LYS A 45 -22.25 -6.27 -20.51
CA LYS A 45 -20.93 -5.93 -19.95
C LYS A 45 -19.86 -5.83 -21.03
N LEU A 46 -19.93 -6.69 -22.05
CA LEU A 46 -19.01 -6.69 -23.19
C LEU A 46 -19.22 -5.45 -24.06
N GLU A 47 -20.47 -5.07 -24.33
CA GLU A 47 -20.81 -3.82 -25.03
C GLU A 47 -20.24 -2.59 -24.31
N LYS A 48 -20.41 -2.51 -22.98
CA LYS A 48 -19.82 -1.44 -22.15
C LYS A 48 -18.29 -1.39 -22.17
N ARG A 49 -17.63 -2.46 -22.61
CA ARG A 49 -16.16 -2.59 -22.62
C ARG A 49 -15.59 -2.76 -24.04
N LYS A 50 -16.41 -2.57 -25.08
CA LYS A 50 -16.04 -2.87 -26.48
C LYS A 50 -14.75 -2.18 -26.91
N GLU A 51 -14.62 -0.89 -26.59
CA GLU A 51 -13.46 -0.09 -26.99
C GLU A 51 -12.18 -0.56 -26.29
N LYS A 52 -12.30 -0.92 -25.01
CA LYS A 52 -11.19 -1.47 -24.23
C LYS A 52 -10.76 -2.84 -24.74
N PHE A 53 -11.71 -3.68 -25.17
CA PHE A 53 -11.42 -4.95 -25.80
C PHE A 53 -10.67 -4.75 -27.13
N LEU A 54 -11.22 -3.92 -28.03
CA LEU A 54 -10.64 -3.68 -29.35
C LEU A 54 -9.23 -3.11 -29.24
N LYS A 55 -9.03 -2.11 -28.37
CA LYS A 55 -7.71 -1.53 -28.15
C LYS A 55 -6.71 -2.59 -27.68
N ARG A 56 -7.08 -3.38 -26.67
CA ARG A 56 -6.19 -4.42 -26.15
C ARG A 56 -5.88 -5.50 -27.19
N CYS A 57 -6.87 -5.90 -27.97
CA CYS A 57 -6.69 -6.88 -29.03
C CYS A 57 -5.74 -6.37 -30.13
N GLU A 58 -5.87 -5.10 -30.54
CA GLU A 58 -4.95 -4.49 -31.51
C GLU A 58 -3.54 -4.31 -30.93
N ASP A 59 -3.42 -4.00 -29.64
CA ASP A 59 -2.13 -3.96 -28.94
C ASP A 59 -1.49 -5.37 -28.85
N ASP A 60 -2.29 -6.41 -28.56
CA ASP A 60 -1.86 -7.81 -28.57
C ASP A 60 -1.42 -8.26 -29.97
N ARG A 61 -2.15 -7.85 -31.00
CA ARG A 61 -1.82 -8.15 -32.40
C ARG A 61 -0.48 -7.55 -32.84
N LYS A 62 -0.16 -6.34 -32.38
CA LYS A 62 1.09 -5.62 -32.71
C LYS A 62 2.27 -6.03 -31.82
N ASP A 63 2.03 -6.70 -30.70
CA ASP A 63 3.08 -7.15 -29.79
C ASP A 63 3.87 -8.30 -30.41
N LYS A 64 5.20 -8.20 -30.38
CA LYS A 64 6.12 -9.15 -31.02
C LYS A 64 6.01 -10.59 -30.49
N ASP A 65 5.59 -10.77 -29.23
CA ASP A 65 5.57 -12.07 -28.56
C ASP A 65 4.18 -12.71 -28.62
N VAL A 66 3.10 -11.90 -28.55
CA VAL A 66 1.72 -12.41 -28.57
C VAL A 66 0.97 -12.18 -29.89
N GLY A 67 1.52 -11.44 -30.85
CA GLY A 67 0.86 -11.12 -32.12
C GLY A 67 0.51 -12.37 -32.93
N LYS A 68 1.46 -13.31 -33.08
CA LYS A 68 1.21 -14.58 -33.77
C LYS A 68 0.14 -15.44 -33.09
N ILE A 69 0.12 -15.45 -31.75
CA ILE A 69 -0.87 -16.20 -30.96
C ILE A 69 -2.26 -15.56 -31.13
N THR A 70 -2.31 -14.23 -31.15
CA THR A 70 -3.56 -13.47 -31.36
C THR A 70 -4.16 -13.76 -32.73
N GLU A 71 -3.32 -13.81 -33.78
CA GLU A 71 -3.73 -14.23 -35.13
C GLU A 71 -4.28 -15.67 -35.15
N GLN A 72 -3.66 -16.61 -34.43
CA GLN A 72 -4.20 -17.98 -34.29
C GLN A 72 -5.58 -17.98 -33.61
N MET A 73 -5.80 -17.11 -32.62
CA MET A 73 -7.10 -17.02 -31.95
C MET A 73 -8.18 -16.41 -32.87
N PHE A 74 -7.81 -15.59 -33.86
CA PHE A 74 -8.76 -15.09 -34.86
C PHE A 74 -9.31 -16.22 -35.73
N ASP A 75 -8.53 -17.26 -36.02
CA ASP A 75 -9.01 -18.43 -36.76
C ASP A 75 -10.11 -19.20 -36.01
N CYS A 76 -10.16 -19.12 -34.67
CA CYS A 76 -11.25 -19.72 -33.89
C CYS A 76 -12.62 -19.10 -34.20
N THR A 77 -12.68 -17.87 -34.71
CA THR A 77 -13.96 -17.21 -35.06
C THR A 77 -14.75 -17.95 -36.14
N LYS A 78 -14.08 -18.79 -36.92
CA LYS A 78 -14.67 -19.65 -37.95
C LYS A 78 -15.47 -20.83 -37.37
N LYS A 79 -15.35 -21.11 -36.06
CA LYS A 79 -16.11 -22.18 -35.39
C LYS A 79 -17.59 -21.80 -35.32
N LYS A 80 -18.45 -22.74 -35.71
CA LYS A 80 -19.91 -22.51 -35.80
C LYS A 80 -20.54 -22.50 -34.41
N GLN A 81 -20.18 -23.46 -33.56
CA GLN A 81 -20.73 -23.58 -32.22
C GLN A 81 -19.94 -22.74 -31.21
N CYS A 82 -20.67 -22.13 -30.27
CA CYS A 82 -20.06 -21.29 -29.23
C CYS A 82 -19.16 -22.07 -28.26
N GLY A 83 -19.47 -23.33 -27.97
CA GLY A 83 -18.60 -24.21 -27.19
C GLY A 83 -17.25 -24.41 -27.88
N GLU A 84 -17.27 -24.81 -29.15
CA GLU A 84 -16.06 -25.02 -29.96
C GLU A 84 -15.21 -23.76 -30.11
N PHE A 85 -15.85 -22.59 -30.28
CA PHE A 85 -15.15 -21.30 -30.31
C PHE A 85 -14.42 -21.03 -28.98
N LYS A 86 -15.14 -21.13 -27.86
CA LYS A 86 -14.59 -20.85 -26.52
C LYS A 86 -13.47 -21.83 -26.18
N ASP A 87 -13.63 -23.11 -26.51
CA ASP A 87 -12.63 -24.14 -26.25
C ASP A 87 -11.38 -23.95 -27.12
N CYS A 88 -11.55 -23.59 -28.41
CA CYS A 88 -10.44 -23.26 -29.30
C CYS A 88 -9.60 -22.10 -28.73
N VAL A 89 -10.26 -20.98 -28.36
CA VAL A 89 -9.56 -19.81 -27.82
C VAL A 89 -8.89 -20.13 -26.48
N LYS A 90 -9.56 -20.88 -25.60
CA LYS A 90 -9.03 -21.29 -24.31
C LYS A 90 -7.84 -22.24 -24.46
N GLY A 91 -7.87 -23.16 -25.41
CA GLY A 91 -6.79 -24.09 -25.73
C GLY A 91 -5.53 -23.34 -26.16
N ILE A 92 -5.64 -22.41 -27.11
CA ILE A 92 -4.52 -21.58 -27.58
C ILE A 92 -3.94 -20.76 -26.42
N ARG A 93 -4.80 -20.15 -25.60
CA ARG A 93 -4.35 -19.34 -24.46
C ARG A 93 -3.65 -20.18 -23.39
N LYS A 94 -4.13 -21.40 -23.12
CA LYS A 94 -3.52 -22.33 -22.15
C LYS A 94 -2.15 -22.81 -22.64
N ALA A 95 -2.02 -23.15 -23.92
CA ALA A 95 -0.77 -23.58 -24.52
C ALA A 95 0.32 -22.48 -24.49
N ASN A 96 -0.08 -21.21 -24.50
CA ASN A 96 0.83 -20.06 -24.56
C ASN A 96 0.84 -19.21 -23.28
N MET A 97 0.43 -19.79 -22.15
CA MET A 97 0.21 -19.06 -20.90
C MET A 97 1.47 -18.30 -20.43
N ASP A 98 2.65 -18.89 -20.59
CA ASP A 98 3.92 -18.27 -20.19
C ASP A 98 4.24 -17.02 -21.00
N VAL A 99 3.88 -16.98 -22.28
CA VAL A 99 4.08 -15.81 -23.15
C VAL A 99 3.18 -14.66 -22.68
N PHE A 100 1.90 -14.95 -22.44
CA PHE A 100 0.96 -13.97 -21.87
C PHE A 100 1.40 -13.49 -20.48
N LYS A 101 1.95 -14.38 -19.65
CA LYS A 101 2.47 -14.04 -18.33
C LYS A 101 3.67 -13.08 -18.43
N LYS A 102 4.64 -13.38 -19.30
CA LYS A 102 5.79 -12.49 -19.55
C LYS A 102 5.38 -11.12 -20.07
N LYS A 103 4.43 -11.07 -21.02
CA LYS A 103 3.87 -9.80 -21.49
C LYS A 103 3.24 -9.02 -20.35
N TRP A 104 2.36 -9.67 -19.57
CA TRP A 104 1.70 -9.04 -18.44
C TRP A 104 2.70 -8.51 -17.42
N GLU A 105 3.77 -9.26 -17.11
CA GLU A 105 4.81 -8.80 -16.20
C GLU A 105 5.55 -7.55 -16.72
N ARG A 106 5.86 -7.47 -18.02
CA ARG A 106 6.46 -6.26 -18.62
C ARG A 106 5.52 -5.07 -18.59
N GLU A 107 4.26 -5.25 -18.99
CA GLU A 107 3.26 -4.17 -18.96
C GLU A 107 2.99 -3.68 -17.54
N GLU A 108 3.00 -4.61 -16.58
CA GLU A 108 2.82 -4.27 -15.18
C GLU A 108 4.02 -3.48 -14.64
N LEU A 109 5.25 -3.85 -14.99
CA LEU A 109 6.46 -3.10 -14.64
C LEU A 109 6.46 -1.71 -15.29
N ALA A 110 6.14 -1.60 -16.58
CA ALA A 110 6.11 -0.33 -17.32
C ALA A 110 5.10 0.66 -16.72
N ARG A 111 3.95 0.17 -16.25
CA ARG A 111 2.91 1.01 -15.61
C ARG A 111 3.15 1.20 -14.12
N MET A 112 4.09 0.48 -13.51
CA MET A 112 4.29 0.49 -12.07
C MET A 112 4.68 1.89 -11.58
N ALA A 113 5.60 2.55 -12.30
CA ALA A 113 6.00 3.92 -12.01
C ALA A 113 4.83 4.91 -12.08
N GLU A 114 4.01 4.82 -13.14
CA GLU A 114 2.79 5.64 -13.30
C GLU A 114 1.79 5.39 -12.16
N ASN A 115 1.53 4.12 -11.84
CA ASN A 115 0.61 3.73 -10.77
C ASN A 115 1.09 4.22 -9.40
N ILE A 116 2.39 4.19 -9.14
CA ILE A 116 2.98 4.74 -7.92
C ILE A 116 2.78 6.26 -7.86
N ASN A 117 3.02 6.99 -8.95
CA ASN A 117 2.76 8.44 -8.99
C ASN A 117 1.29 8.77 -8.77
N LYS A 118 0.36 8.02 -9.39
CA LYS A 118 -1.08 8.16 -9.13
C LYS A 118 -1.45 7.93 -7.67
N ASP A 119 -0.76 7.02 -6.99
CA ASP A 119 -0.98 6.80 -5.56
C ASP A 119 -0.44 7.94 -4.70
N ILE A 120 0.69 8.57 -5.07
CA ILE A 120 1.13 9.84 -4.46
C ILE A 120 0.05 10.91 -4.60
N ASP A 121 -0.54 11.07 -5.79
CA ASP A 121 -1.58 12.06 -6.03
C ASP A 121 -2.86 11.77 -5.26
N LYS A 122 -3.26 10.50 -5.13
CA LYS A 122 -4.38 10.10 -4.24
C LYS A 122 -4.08 10.45 -2.79
N ILE A 123 -2.86 10.20 -2.31
CA ILE A 123 -2.46 10.54 -0.95
C ILE A 123 -2.60 12.05 -0.72
N LYS A 124 -2.11 12.87 -1.66
CA LYS A 124 -2.29 14.32 -1.62
C LYS A 124 -3.76 14.70 -1.61
N GLY A 125 -4.58 14.09 -2.49
CA GLY A 125 -6.03 14.34 -2.54
C GLY A 125 -6.72 14.04 -1.21
N PHE A 126 -6.35 12.94 -0.55
CA PHE A 126 -6.85 12.64 0.80
C PHE A 126 -6.41 13.68 1.81
N ALA A 127 -5.16 14.13 1.77
CA ALA A 127 -4.67 15.17 2.67
C ALA A 127 -5.38 16.52 2.44
N THR A 128 -5.62 16.92 1.19
CA THR A 128 -6.39 18.13 0.86
C THR A 128 -7.82 18.05 1.37
N ALA A 129 -8.44 16.86 1.27
CA ALA A 129 -9.76 16.59 1.85
C ALA A 129 -9.74 16.45 3.39
N LYS A 130 -8.60 16.67 4.05
CA LYS A 130 -8.36 16.43 5.49
C LYS A 130 -8.65 14.99 5.93
N ASP A 131 -8.70 14.05 4.99
CA ASP A 131 -8.78 12.60 5.24
C ASP A 131 -7.36 12.05 5.47
N PHE A 132 -6.67 12.59 6.48
CA PHE A 132 -5.30 12.22 6.84
C PHE A 132 -5.17 10.73 7.17
N LYS A 133 -6.27 10.10 7.60
CA LYS A 133 -6.36 8.65 7.79
C LYS A 133 -6.08 7.90 6.49
N LYS A 134 -6.82 8.20 5.41
CA LYS A 134 -6.62 7.53 4.12
C LYS A 134 -5.27 7.86 3.52
N ALA A 135 -4.78 9.09 3.69
CA ALA A 135 -3.45 9.50 3.27
C ALA A 135 -2.35 8.62 3.92
N LEU A 136 -2.38 8.49 5.25
CA LEU A 136 -1.40 7.68 5.99
C LEU A 136 -1.52 6.19 5.70
N SER A 137 -2.75 5.67 5.62
CA SER A 137 -2.99 4.27 5.27
C SER A 137 -2.41 3.89 3.92
N ARG A 138 -2.40 4.80 2.96
CA ARG A 138 -1.73 4.53 1.69
C ARG A 138 -0.23 4.47 1.90
N CYS A 139 0.36 5.46 2.58
CA CYS A 139 1.79 5.49 2.87
C CYS A 139 2.35 4.26 3.59
N SER A 140 1.56 3.63 4.48
CA SER A 140 1.99 2.45 5.22
C SER A 140 1.80 1.11 4.48
N TRP A 141 1.01 1.08 3.39
CA TRP A 141 0.58 -0.14 2.68
C TRP A 141 0.88 -0.12 1.17
N GLY A 142 1.94 0.59 0.75
CA GLY A 142 2.29 0.75 -0.68
C GLY A 142 2.73 -0.53 -1.40
N PHE A 143 1.82 -1.50 -1.60
CA PHE A 143 2.08 -2.81 -2.22
C PHE A 143 2.73 -2.69 -3.60
N THR A 144 2.28 -1.73 -4.41
CA THR A 144 2.87 -1.46 -5.72
C THR A 144 4.30 -0.93 -5.61
N ALA A 145 4.57 -0.03 -4.67
CA ALA A 145 5.91 0.51 -4.41
C ALA A 145 6.86 -0.55 -3.82
N LYS A 146 6.34 -1.45 -2.97
CA LYS A 146 7.05 -2.65 -2.50
C LYS A 146 7.49 -3.50 -3.69
N ARG A 147 6.53 -3.92 -4.51
CA ARG A 147 6.77 -4.82 -5.63
C ARG A 147 7.74 -4.21 -6.66
N ALA A 148 7.72 -2.89 -6.83
CA ALA A 148 8.65 -2.16 -7.67
C ALA A 148 10.11 -2.26 -7.21
N LEU A 149 10.35 -2.27 -5.91
CA LEU A 149 11.69 -2.47 -5.35
C LEU A 149 12.18 -3.91 -5.58
N GLU A 150 11.27 -4.88 -5.46
CA GLU A 150 11.59 -6.31 -5.58
C GLU A 150 11.76 -6.77 -7.04
N LYS A 151 11.01 -6.20 -7.99
CA LYS A 151 10.89 -6.73 -9.37
C LYS A 151 11.66 -6.00 -10.47
N GLY A 152 12.62 -5.12 -10.13
CA GLY A 152 13.83 -5.00 -10.94
C GLY A 152 13.91 -3.96 -12.07
N ASP A 153 12.90 -3.16 -12.39
CA ASP A 153 13.02 -2.06 -13.38
C ASP A 153 13.50 -0.74 -12.72
N ASP A 154 14.43 -0.02 -13.35
CA ASP A 154 15.04 1.17 -12.76
C ASP A 154 14.06 2.35 -12.63
N ASN A 155 13.11 2.49 -13.57
CA ASN A 155 12.08 3.52 -13.48
C ASN A 155 11.08 3.18 -12.37
N ALA A 156 10.67 1.92 -12.24
CA ALA A 156 9.81 1.45 -11.16
C ALA A 156 10.48 1.64 -9.78
N LYS A 157 11.77 1.29 -9.66
CA LYS A 157 12.56 1.53 -8.45
C LYS A 157 12.66 3.02 -8.12
N ALA A 158 12.94 3.87 -9.11
CA ALA A 158 13.02 5.32 -8.91
C ALA A 158 11.69 5.90 -8.42
N ALA A 159 10.57 5.48 -9.01
CA ALA A 159 9.24 5.88 -8.56
C ALA A 159 8.93 5.40 -7.14
N ALA A 160 9.30 4.16 -6.79
CA ALA A 160 9.14 3.64 -5.45
C ALA A 160 9.97 4.43 -4.42
N LYS A 161 11.22 4.77 -4.74
CA LYS A 161 12.06 5.64 -3.90
C LYS A 161 11.39 6.99 -3.67
N LYS A 162 10.87 7.62 -4.73
CA LYS A 162 10.14 8.89 -4.67
C LYS A 162 8.88 8.78 -3.79
N TYR A 163 8.13 7.69 -3.91
CA TYR A 163 6.95 7.42 -3.09
C TYR A 163 7.29 7.36 -1.60
N TYR A 164 8.30 6.56 -1.23
CA TYR A 164 8.70 6.46 0.17
C TYR A 164 9.26 7.79 0.68
N ALA A 165 10.11 8.48 -0.09
CA ALA A 165 10.59 9.83 0.26
C ALA A 165 9.44 10.82 0.49
N PHE A 166 8.41 10.81 -0.36
CA PHE A 166 7.22 11.64 -0.18
C PHE A 166 6.47 11.31 1.12
N CYS A 167 6.22 10.02 1.37
CA CYS A 167 5.54 9.56 2.58
C CYS A 167 6.33 9.91 3.86
N LEU A 168 7.65 9.83 3.80
CA LEU A 168 8.55 10.20 4.89
C LEU A 168 8.47 11.66 5.29
N THR A 169 8.45 12.54 4.30
CA THR A 169 8.35 13.99 4.55
C THR A 169 6.94 14.37 5.01
N SER A 170 5.91 13.72 4.46
CA SER A 170 4.53 14.17 4.63
C SER A 170 3.82 13.52 5.80
N ALA A 171 4.16 12.27 6.16
CA ALA A 171 3.50 11.54 7.23
C ALA A 171 3.56 12.28 8.58
N PRO A 172 4.72 12.75 9.09
CA PRO A 172 4.79 13.44 10.38
C PRO A 172 3.84 14.64 10.49
N MET A 173 3.68 15.42 9.41
CA MET A 173 2.73 16.54 9.40
C MET A 173 1.29 16.07 9.57
N TRP A 174 0.88 15.02 8.84
CA TRP A 174 -0.46 14.46 8.94
C TRP A 174 -0.75 13.85 10.32
N LEU A 175 0.28 13.41 11.05
CA LEU A 175 0.16 12.93 12.42
C LEU A 175 -0.15 14.03 13.41
N GLY A 176 0.57 15.16 13.30
CA GLY A 176 0.29 16.34 14.11
C GLY A 176 -1.16 16.79 13.95
N GLU A 177 -1.70 16.71 12.74
CA GLU A 177 -3.11 17.03 12.47
C GLU A 177 -4.08 15.98 13.04
N LEU A 178 -3.81 14.68 12.89
CA LEU A 178 -4.66 13.64 13.48
C LEU A 178 -4.70 13.68 15.00
N ALA A 179 -3.56 13.93 15.67
CA ALA A 179 -3.48 14.00 17.12
C ALA A 179 -4.43 15.07 17.70
N LYS A 180 -4.60 16.20 17.00
CA LYS A 180 -5.55 17.27 17.37
C LYS A 180 -7.00 16.82 17.31
N THR A 181 -7.34 15.83 16.46
CA THR A 181 -8.73 15.37 16.27
C THR A 181 -9.22 14.39 17.34
N GLY A 182 -8.33 13.80 18.15
CA GLY A 182 -8.67 12.80 19.16
C GLY A 182 -9.25 11.48 18.62
N LYS A 183 -9.20 11.24 17.30
CA LYS A 183 -9.76 10.05 16.63
C LYS A 183 -8.74 8.89 16.63
N ASN A 184 -8.77 8.07 17.69
CA ASN A 184 -7.71 7.09 18.00
C ASN A 184 -7.92 5.67 17.46
N GLU A 185 -8.98 5.40 16.71
CA GLU A 185 -9.26 4.04 16.21
C GLU A 185 -8.40 3.64 14.98
N TYR A 186 -7.61 4.59 14.45
CA TYR A 186 -6.86 4.43 13.19
C TYR A 186 -5.38 4.07 13.36
N ILE A 187 -4.93 3.89 14.61
CA ILE A 187 -3.56 3.52 14.97
C ILE A 187 -3.19 2.08 14.57
N SER A 188 -4.20 1.22 14.36
CA SER A 188 -3.96 -0.14 13.88
C SER A 188 -3.30 -0.19 12.49
N ILE A 189 -3.32 0.91 11.72
CA ILE A 189 -2.80 0.98 10.36
C ILE A 189 -1.26 0.89 10.29
N CYS A 190 -0.54 1.34 11.34
CA CYS A 190 0.91 1.21 11.45
C CYS A 190 1.36 -0.09 12.13
N TYR A 191 0.42 -0.84 12.73
CA TYR A 191 0.73 -2.04 13.52
C TYR A 191 0.11 -3.33 12.98
N LYS A 192 -0.82 -3.27 12.03
CA LYS A 192 -1.52 -4.45 11.51
C LYS A 192 -0.69 -5.42 10.68
N ASP A 193 0.59 -5.12 10.41
CA ASP A 193 1.59 -6.12 9.96
C ASP A 193 3.02 -5.70 10.36
N GLY A 194 3.28 -5.49 11.65
CA GLY A 194 4.57 -4.97 12.16
C GLY A 194 5.83 -5.76 11.74
N LYS A 195 5.71 -7.04 11.35
CA LYS A 195 6.83 -7.80 10.74
C LYS A 195 7.08 -7.40 9.28
N SER A 196 6.03 -7.18 8.49
CA SER A 196 6.17 -6.92 7.06
C SER A 196 6.73 -5.53 6.77
N GLN A 197 6.36 -4.51 7.55
CA GLN A 197 6.82 -3.13 7.34
C GLN A 197 8.32 -2.96 7.64
N LYS A 198 8.84 -3.60 8.69
CA LYS A 198 10.25 -3.52 9.06
C LYS A 198 11.15 -4.20 8.02
N GLU A 199 10.75 -5.37 7.52
CA GLU A 199 11.43 -6.05 6.41
C GLU A 199 11.32 -5.27 5.09
N LEU A 200 10.18 -4.63 4.86
CA LEU A 200 9.95 -3.80 3.69
C LEU A 200 10.86 -2.58 3.63
N PHE A 201 11.00 -1.88 4.75
CA PHE A 201 11.90 -0.74 4.82
C PHE A 201 13.36 -1.18 4.76
N LYS A 202 13.72 -2.34 5.31
CA LYS A 202 15.07 -2.89 5.18
C LYS A 202 15.47 -3.05 3.70
N ASN A 203 14.58 -3.61 2.89
CA ASN A 203 14.82 -3.91 1.47
C ASN A 203 14.56 -2.72 0.52
N ALA A 204 14.01 -1.61 1.02
CA ALA A 204 13.82 -0.42 0.22
C ALA A 204 15.15 0.28 -0.10
N ALA A 205 15.32 0.72 -1.34
CA ALA A 205 16.47 1.49 -1.78
C ALA A 205 16.35 2.98 -1.37
N ALA A 206 15.98 3.22 -0.11
CA ALA A 206 15.95 4.51 0.56
C ALA A 206 17.18 4.63 1.49
N THR A 207 17.56 5.85 1.87
CA THR A 207 18.67 6.04 2.83
C THR A 207 18.25 5.59 4.24
N ASP A 208 19.20 5.28 5.11
CA ASP A 208 18.89 4.93 6.51
C ASP A 208 18.20 6.08 7.26
N VAL A 209 18.55 7.31 6.95
CA VAL A 209 17.91 8.53 7.48
C VAL A 209 16.43 8.55 7.09
N GLN A 210 16.14 8.27 5.81
CA GLN A 210 14.79 8.17 5.29
C GLN A 210 14.03 7.05 6.02
N LYS A 211 14.55 5.83 6.06
CA LYS A 211 13.89 4.69 6.75
C LYS A 211 13.58 4.99 8.23
N LYS A 212 14.52 5.60 8.95
CA LYS A 212 14.35 6.01 10.36
C LYS A 212 13.19 7.00 10.52
N ALA A 213 13.04 7.96 9.61
CA ALA A 213 11.95 8.93 9.68
C ALA A 213 10.55 8.28 9.54
N LEU A 214 10.37 7.24 8.73
CA LEU A 214 9.06 6.55 8.61
C LEU A 214 8.73 5.77 9.86
N MET A 215 9.74 5.04 10.36
CA MET A 215 9.60 4.28 11.60
C MET A 215 9.29 5.20 12.76
N GLY A 216 9.92 6.38 12.81
CA GLY A 216 9.59 7.47 13.68
C GLY A 216 8.12 7.85 13.62
N ALA A 217 7.63 8.22 12.43
CA ALA A 217 6.22 8.57 12.24
C ALA A 217 5.27 7.45 12.69
N CYS A 218 5.53 6.19 12.33
CA CYS A 218 4.69 5.06 12.77
C CYS A 218 4.72 4.84 14.29
N MET A 219 5.85 5.08 14.96
CA MET A 219 5.96 5.01 16.43
C MET A 219 5.29 6.20 17.12
N GLU A 220 5.42 7.41 16.56
CA GLU A 220 4.69 8.61 16.99
C GLU A 220 3.17 8.33 17.00
N MET A 221 2.63 7.66 15.97
CA MET A 221 1.22 7.23 15.94
C MET A 221 0.84 6.29 17.08
N LYS A 222 1.65 5.25 17.30
CA LYS A 222 1.41 4.27 18.38
C LYS A 222 1.36 4.96 19.74
N ILE A 223 2.32 5.85 19.99
CA ILE A 223 2.43 6.57 21.26
C ILE A 223 1.30 7.58 21.42
N GLY A 224 0.91 8.29 20.37
CA GLY A 224 -0.29 9.14 20.39
C GLY A 224 -1.54 8.36 20.79
N ALA A 225 -1.70 7.11 20.33
CA ALA A 225 -2.78 6.22 20.75
C ALA A 225 -2.73 5.90 22.24
N GLN A 226 -1.55 5.49 22.68
CA GLN A 226 -1.28 5.11 24.05
C GLN A 226 -1.56 6.29 24.99
N MET A 227 -1.22 7.52 24.59
CA MET A 227 -1.55 8.74 25.30
C MET A 227 -3.06 8.93 25.46
N VAL A 228 -3.84 8.82 24.39
CA VAL A 228 -5.27 9.08 24.52
C VAL A 228 -6.00 7.94 25.22
N ASP A 229 -5.61 6.69 25.00
CA ASP A 229 -6.14 5.55 25.76
C ASP A 229 -5.83 5.71 27.25
N ALA A 230 -4.60 6.08 27.59
CA ALA A 230 -4.24 6.42 28.95
C ALA A 230 -5.10 7.58 29.49
N LYS A 231 -5.30 8.67 28.74
CA LYS A 231 -6.19 9.79 29.12
C LYS A 231 -7.64 9.34 29.39
N LYS A 232 -8.20 8.45 28.56
CA LYS A 232 -9.54 7.88 28.79
C LYS A 232 -9.57 6.99 30.03
N ASN A 233 -8.53 6.20 30.22
CA ASN A 233 -8.40 5.28 31.33
C ASN A 233 -8.10 5.98 32.67
N LEU A 234 -7.58 7.22 32.69
CA LEU A 234 -7.50 8.02 33.93
C LEU A 234 -8.82 8.08 34.68
N ALA A 235 -9.91 8.30 33.93
CA ALA A 235 -11.22 8.46 34.53
C ALA A 235 -11.68 7.17 35.24
N LYS A 236 -11.15 6.01 34.82
CA LYS A 236 -11.54 4.68 35.29
C LYS A 236 -10.56 4.05 36.28
N TYR A 237 -9.26 4.23 36.08
CA TYR A 237 -8.20 3.61 36.88
C TYR A 237 -7.37 4.70 37.58
N LYS A 238 -7.92 5.25 38.67
CA LYS A 238 -7.34 6.40 39.38
C LYS A 238 -6.09 6.09 40.20
N ASP A 239 -5.75 4.81 40.37
CA ASP A 239 -4.76 4.35 41.35
C ASP A 239 -3.56 3.60 40.75
N TYR A 240 -3.49 3.47 39.42
CA TYR A 240 -2.42 2.74 38.72
C TYR A 240 -2.00 3.45 37.44
N LEU A 241 -0.70 3.35 37.12
CA LEU A 241 -0.19 3.75 35.82
C LEU A 241 -0.79 2.84 34.74
N PRO A 242 -1.34 3.37 33.63
CA PRO A 242 -1.77 2.56 32.51
C PRO A 242 -0.63 1.69 31.98
N TYR A 243 -0.92 0.45 31.59
CA TYR A 243 0.09 -0.47 31.02
C TYR A 243 0.76 0.08 29.75
N THR A 244 0.15 1.09 29.13
CA THR A 244 0.67 1.80 27.97
C THR A 244 1.81 2.77 28.30
N CYS A 245 1.97 3.18 29.56
CA CYS A 245 3.06 4.05 30.01
C CYS A 245 4.33 3.25 30.30
N LYS A 246 5.06 2.86 29.24
CA LYS A 246 6.31 2.09 29.34
C LYS A 246 7.52 2.93 28.96
N VAL A 247 8.53 2.94 29.82
CA VAL A 247 9.86 3.52 29.55
C VAL A 247 10.43 2.99 28.23
N LYS A 248 10.25 1.69 27.93
CA LYS A 248 10.70 1.09 26.67
C LYS A 248 10.11 1.75 25.42
N ASP A 249 8.81 2.07 25.42
CA ASP A 249 8.18 2.71 24.25
C ASP A 249 8.74 4.14 24.04
N ILE A 250 9.03 4.87 25.12
CA ILE A 250 9.66 6.19 25.07
C ILE A 250 11.09 6.09 24.57
N ASP A 251 11.88 5.13 25.05
CA ASP A 251 13.26 4.90 24.60
C ASP A 251 13.31 4.52 23.12
N GLU A 252 12.39 3.65 22.66
CA GLU A 252 12.27 3.29 21.25
C GLU A 252 11.99 4.52 20.37
N LEU A 253 11.16 5.45 20.85
CA LEU A 253 10.88 6.70 20.14
C LEU A 253 12.05 7.69 20.19
N LEU A 254 12.74 7.82 21.32
CA LEU A 254 13.95 8.64 21.43
C LEU A 254 15.08 8.12 20.52
N ALA A 255 15.21 6.81 20.38
CA ALA A 255 16.19 6.15 19.51
C ALA A 255 16.00 6.46 18.01
N VAL A 256 14.80 6.90 17.60
CA VAL A 256 14.53 7.40 16.24
C VAL A 256 15.36 8.65 15.96
N GLY A 257 15.54 9.52 16.96
CA GLY A 257 16.42 10.68 16.92
C GLY A 257 15.88 11.91 16.16
N THR A 258 14.70 11.86 15.55
CA THR A 258 14.10 13.02 14.87
C THR A 258 13.57 14.06 15.87
N PRO A 259 13.53 15.36 15.53
CA PRO A 259 12.98 16.39 16.41
C PRO A 259 11.51 16.13 16.81
N SER A 260 10.68 15.66 15.88
CA SER A 260 9.27 15.29 16.14
C SER A 260 9.16 14.14 17.15
N ALA A 261 9.92 13.07 16.92
CA ALA A 261 9.92 11.90 17.80
C ALA A 261 10.42 12.25 19.20
N LYS A 262 11.49 13.05 19.30
CA LYS A 262 11.99 13.54 20.59
C LYS A 262 10.94 14.34 21.34
N LYS A 263 10.28 15.29 20.66
CA LYS A 263 9.21 16.10 21.27
C LYS A 263 8.08 15.20 21.78
N MET A 264 7.56 14.31 20.93
CA MET A 264 6.46 13.43 21.32
C MET A 264 6.85 12.43 22.41
N ALA A 265 8.08 11.93 22.42
CA ALA A 265 8.60 11.08 23.49
C ALA A 265 8.59 11.81 24.83
N MET A 266 9.03 13.07 24.85
CA MET A 266 9.03 13.91 26.06
C MET A 266 7.61 14.31 26.49
N ASP A 267 6.72 14.63 25.55
CA ASP A 267 5.30 14.90 25.82
C ASP A 267 4.64 13.65 26.44
N PHE A 268 4.95 12.47 25.91
CA PHE A 268 4.44 11.20 26.43
C PHE A 268 5.01 10.86 27.81
N ALA A 269 6.31 11.03 28.00
CA ALA A 269 6.98 10.79 29.27
C ALA A 269 6.45 11.73 30.37
N THR A 270 6.27 13.02 30.04
CA THR A 270 5.67 14.02 30.93
C THR A 270 4.26 13.60 31.30
N PHE A 271 3.42 13.31 30.31
CA PHE A 271 2.06 12.87 30.56
C PHE A 271 2.02 11.63 31.46
N CYS A 272 2.75 10.57 31.13
CA CYS A 272 2.73 9.33 31.89
C CYS A 272 3.28 9.49 33.32
N PHE A 273 4.45 10.10 33.50
CA PHE A 273 5.16 10.02 34.78
C PHE A 273 5.00 11.27 35.65
N VAL A 274 4.74 12.42 35.05
CA VAL A 274 4.43 13.65 35.78
C VAL A 274 2.93 13.77 35.96
N ASP A 275 2.14 13.84 34.88
CA ASP A 275 0.72 14.13 35.03
C ASP A 275 -0.05 13.00 35.74
N LEU A 276 0.39 11.74 35.57
CA LEU A 276 -0.25 10.56 36.17
C LEU A 276 0.55 9.97 37.31
N GLY A 277 1.79 9.54 37.04
CA GLY A 277 2.62 8.82 38.00
C GLY A 277 2.78 9.60 39.29
N TYR A 278 3.18 10.88 39.21
CA TYR A 278 3.31 11.76 40.37
C TYR A 278 1.99 11.97 41.12
N LYS A 279 0.86 12.21 40.44
CA LYS A 279 -0.44 12.36 41.14
C LYS A 279 -0.85 11.10 41.90
N ILE A 280 -0.56 9.92 41.37
CA ILE A 280 -0.80 8.65 42.06
C ILE A 280 0.12 8.53 43.28
N MET A 281 1.41 8.86 43.14
CA MET A 281 2.38 8.87 44.25
C MET A 281 1.96 9.83 45.37
N GLU A 282 1.54 11.05 45.03
CA GLU A 282 1.08 12.07 45.97
C GLU A 282 -0.12 11.58 46.78
N LYS A 283 -1.14 11.03 46.10
CA LYS A 283 -2.34 10.47 46.75
C LYS A 283 -2.01 9.30 47.69
N LYS A 284 -1.08 8.42 47.30
CA LYS A 284 -0.74 7.20 48.05
C LYS A 284 0.33 7.40 49.12
N SER A 285 0.95 8.58 49.19
CA SER A 285 2.05 8.89 50.12
C SER A 285 1.70 8.65 51.61
N LYS A 286 0.40 8.60 51.94
CA LYS A 286 -0.12 8.33 53.29
C LYS A 286 -0.08 6.84 53.71
N ASP A 287 0.04 5.90 52.76
CA ASP A 287 0.01 4.43 53.00
C ASP A 287 1.36 3.76 52.59
N SER A 288 2.46 4.48 52.83
CA SER A 288 3.74 4.57 52.10
C SER A 288 4.55 3.31 51.76
N TYR A 289 4.28 2.10 52.28
CA TYR A 289 5.24 0.97 52.15
C TYR A 289 4.75 -0.23 51.34
N LYS A 290 3.46 -0.35 50.99
CA LYS A 290 2.92 -1.52 50.28
C LYS A 290 3.03 -1.44 48.75
N PHE A 291 3.45 -0.29 48.20
CA PHE A 291 3.38 -0.01 46.77
C PHE A 291 4.74 0.16 46.07
N CYS A 292 5.87 -0.01 46.76
CA CYS A 292 7.20 0.16 46.18
C CYS A 292 7.53 -0.81 45.03
N SER A 293 7.05 -2.04 45.10
CA SER A 293 7.16 -3.03 44.01
C SER A 293 6.07 -2.91 42.95
N SER A 294 5.15 -1.95 43.07
CA SER A 294 4.06 -1.79 42.11
C SER A 294 4.57 -1.30 40.75
N MET A 295 3.86 -1.69 39.69
CA MET A 295 4.10 -1.24 38.31
C MET A 295 3.88 0.28 38.10
N THR A 296 3.78 1.07 39.18
CA THR A 296 3.50 2.52 39.15
C THR A 296 4.63 3.31 39.80
N ILE A 297 4.98 3.03 41.07
CA ILE A 297 5.92 3.87 41.83
C ILE A 297 7.35 3.78 41.27
N LYS A 298 7.93 2.57 41.22
CA LYS A 298 9.30 2.38 40.75
C LYS A 298 9.51 2.85 39.30
N PRO A 299 8.66 2.48 38.32
CA PRO A 299 8.79 3.00 36.95
C PRO A 299 8.68 4.52 36.86
N THR A 300 7.84 5.14 37.71
CA THR A 300 7.70 6.61 37.74
C THR A 300 8.96 7.28 38.28
N LEU A 301 9.51 6.82 39.41
CA LEU A 301 10.75 7.35 39.98
C LEU A 301 11.93 7.21 39.00
N GLU A 302 12.07 6.03 38.38
CA GLU A 302 13.10 5.76 37.38
C GLU A 302 12.97 6.69 36.17
N ALA A 303 11.75 6.88 35.65
CA ALA A 303 11.50 7.73 34.49
C ALA A 303 11.69 9.22 34.79
N LEU A 304 11.23 9.70 35.96
CA LEU A 304 11.41 11.09 36.39
C LEU A 304 12.89 11.46 36.45
N LYS A 305 13.74 10.55 36.97
CA LYS A 305 15.20 10.70 36.99
C LYS A 305 15.79 10.59 35.58
N LYS A 306 15.48 9.52 34.86
CA LYS A 306 16.08 9.21 33.54
C LYS A 306 15.85 10.32 32.52
N TYR A 307 14.65 10.88 32.47
CA TYR A 307 14.25 11.89 31.50
C TYR A 307 14.33 13.32 32.04
N ASN A 308 14.86 13.51 33.25
CA ASN A 308 14.98 14.81 33.92
C ASN A 308 13.64 15.57 33.96
N LEU A 309 12.57 14.89 34.36
CA LEU A 309 11.19 15.42 34.41
C LEU A 309 10.79 15.91 35.81
N ALA A 310 11.63 15.66 36.82
CA ALA A 310 11.40 16.14 38.18
C ALA A 310 11.50 17.67 38.23
N LYS A 311 10.49 18.31 38.80
CA LYS A 311 10.45 19.75 39.06
C LYS A 311 10.57 20.01 40.56
N PRO A 312 10.98 21.21 41.01
CA PRO A 312 11.12 21.53 42.43
C PRO A 312 9.89 21.18 43.27
N GLU A 313 8.69 21.42 42.75
CA GLU A 313 7.41 21.10 43.41
C GLU A 313 7.19 19.59 43.61
N HIS A 314 7.85 18.73 42.84
CA HIS A 314 7.71 17.28 42.99
C HIS A 314 8.62 16.70 44.08
N LYS A 315 9.61 17.47 44.54
CA LYS A 315 10.73 16.97 45.36
C LYS A 315 10.27 16.25 46.62
N ALA A 316 9.36 16.86 47.40
CA ALA A 316 8.90 16.28 48.67
C ALA A 316 8.30 14.88 48.50
N VAL A 317 7.45 14.68 47.48
CA VAL A 317 6.81 13.38 47.21
C VAL A 317 7.84 12.37 46.69
N ILE A 318 8.74 12.81 45.80
CA ILE A 318 9.82 11.96 45.27
C ILE A 318 10.73 11.49 46.40
N ASP A 319 11.13 12.37 47.32
CA ASP A 319 12.01 12.05 48.44
C ASP A 319 11.35 11.05 49.40
N ILE A 320 10.06 11.24 49.73
CA ILE A 320 9.27 10.29 50.54
C ILE A 320 9.28 8.89 49.94
N TRP A 321 8.95 8.77 48.65
CA TRP A 321 8.89 7.45 47.99
C TRP A 321 10.26 6.85 47.72
N THR A 322 11.28 7.67 47.44
CA THR A 322 12.66 7.21 47.29
C THR A 322 13.16 6.62 48.60
N ALA A 323 12.92 7.29 49.73
CA ALA A 323 13.27 6.77 51.05
C ALA A 323 12.45 5.52 51.42
N ALA A 324 11.13 5.54 51.21
CA ALA A 324 10.25 4.41 51.52
C ALA A 324 10.58 3.15 50.70
N CYS A 325 11.09 3.31 49.48
CA CYS A 325 11.45 2.22 48.60
C CYS A 325 12.95 1.84 48.62
N ALA A 326 13.81 2.61 49.28
CA ALA A 326 15.23 2.28 49.44
C ALA A 326 15.50 1.17 50.46
N GLY A 327 14.55 0.91 51.37
CA GLY A 327 14.65 -0.13 52.41
C GLY A 327 14.02 -1.48 52.04
N LYS A 328 13.75 -1.74 50.75
CA LYS A 328 13.10 -2.95 50.24
C LYS A 328 13.70 -3.43 48.93
#